data_AF-A0A7C3TQU2-F1
#
_entry.id   AF-A0A7C3TQU2-F1
#
_cell.length_a   1.000
_cell.length_b   1.000
_cell.length_c   1.000
_cell.angle_alpha   90.00
_cell.angle_beta   90.00
_cell.angle_gamma   90.00
#
_symmetry.space_group_name_H-M   'P 1'
#
loop_
_entity.id
_entity.type
_entity.pdbx_description
1 polymer ?
#
loop_
_entity_poly.entity_id
_entity_poly.type
_entity_poly.pdbx_seq_one_letter_code
_entity_poly.pdbx_strand_id
1 'polypeptide(L)'
;MPSQGDDKLSSLKLRLRITRILSKLLILVMLILLGYILMPYFQQLNIMIPIINMPLVTLGSVTILAVVGILLYRILADTLLLLNPISKAIRVIFRKMTMDHVTLVKRAIYDILFLIALIITLTALLPVVSAFPVIGIYFATGLPLIALAVVILIFWDLGKILYSEVEQLAEILAEKLESINEE
;
A
#
# COMPACT_ATOMS: atom_id res chain seq x y z
N MET A 1 -6.09 14.37 -39.50
CA MET A 1 -5.00 14.57 -38.51
C MET A 1 -5.56 15.21 -37.25
N PRO A 2 -5.91 14.41 -36.22
CA PRO A 2 -5.92 14.91 -34.84
C PRO A 2 -5.36 13.85 -33.88
N SER A 3 -4.09 13.95 -33.43
CA SER A 3 -3.60 12.98 -32.43
C SER A 3 -2.41 13.41 -31.56
N GLN A 4 -2.06 14.71 -31.48
CA GLN A 4 -1.00 15.16 -30.55
C GLN A 4 -1.52 15.94 -29.33
N GLY A 5 -2.73 16.51 -29.39
CA GLY A 5 -3.31 17.28 -28.30
C GLY A 5 -3.85 16.43 -27.15
N ASP A 6 -4.54 15.33 -27.47
CA ASP A 6 -5.20 14.46 -26.48
C ASP A 6 -4.21 13.64 -25.64
N ASP A 7 -3.08 13.20 -26.21
CA ASP A 7 -2.07 12.42 -25.49
C ASP A 7 -1.25 13.26 -24.50
N LYS A 8 -0.99 14.53 -24.81
CA LYS A 8 -0.36 15.45 -23.85
C LYS A 8 -1.31 15.78 -22.69
N LEU A 9 -2.61 15.92 -22.96
CA LEU A 9 -3.61 16.20 -21.93
C LEU A 9 -3.86 14.99 -21.02
N SER A 10 -3.83 13.77 -21.55
CA SER A 10 -3.99 12.52 -20.79
C SER A 10 -2.79 12.26 -19.88
N SER A 11 -1.57 12.46 -20.37
CA SER A 11 -0.32 12.30 -19.60
C SER A 11 -0.16 13.37 -18.50
N LEU A 12 -0.58 14.61 -18.74
CA LEU A 12 -0.64 15.66 -17.71
C LEU A 12 -1.64 15.33 -16.59
N LYS A 13 -2.85 14.87 -16.95
CA LYS A 13 -3.85 14.42 -15.97
C LYS A 13 -3.33 13.23 -15.14
N LEU A 14 -2.61 12.31 -15.79
CA LEU A 14 -1.99 11.16 -15.12
C LEU A 14 -0.89 11.61 -14.14
N ARG A 15 0.04 12.47 -14.59
CA ARG A 15 1.11 13.02 -13.74
C ARG A 15 0.56 13.76 -12.54
N LEU A 16 -0.40 14.66 -12.74
CA LEU A 16 -1.03 15.40 -11.63
C LEU A 16 -1.70 14.46 -10.63
N ARG A 17 -2.31 13.37 -11.09
CA ARG A 17 -2.94 12.37 -10.21
C ARG A 17 -1.90 11.55 -9.44
N ILE A 18 -0.82 11.11 -10.10
CA ILE A 18 0.30 10.40 -9.45
C ILE A 18 0.97 11.30 -8.41
N THR A 19 1.32 12.54 -8.77
CA THR A 19 1.92 13.51 -7.85
C THR A 19 1.01 13.76 -6.64
N ARG A 20 -0.30 13.92 -6.87
CA ARG A 20 -1.26 14.08 -5.77
C ARG A 20 -1.30 12.89 -4.82
N ILE A 21 -1.25 11.66 -5.33
CA ILE A 21 -1.19 10.45 -4.50
C ILE A 21 0.12 10.40 -3.73
N LEU A 22 1.24 10.68 -4.40
CA LEU A 22 2.57 10.70 -3.79
C LEU A 22 2.64 11.71 -2.65
N SER A 23 2.13 12.93 -2.84
CA SER A 23 2.07 13.96 -1.80
C SER A 23 1.22 13.51 -0.61
N LYS A 24 0.06 12.89 -0.86
CA LYS A 24 -0.79 12.35 0.22
C LYS A 24 -0.11 11.22 0.98
N LEU A 25 0.60 10.35 0.28
CA LEU A 25 1.35 9.25 0.88
C LEU A 25 2.51 9.79 1.73
N LEU A 26 3.22 10.80 1.24
CA LEU A 26 4.26 11.49 2.00
C LEU A 26 3.71 12.15 3.27
N ILE A 27 2.57 12.86 3.17
CA ILE A 27 1.89 13.45 4.33
C ILE A 27 1.48 12.36 5.33
N LEU A 28 0.96 11.23 4.84
CA LEU A 28 0.55 10.12 5.70
C LEU A 28 1.73 9.50 6.45
N VAL A 29 2.84 9.24 5.75
CA VAL A 29 4.07 8.72 6.37
C VAL A 29 4.63 9.70 7.38
N MET A 30 4.70 10.99 7.04
CA MET A 30 5.14 12.04 7.96
C MET A 30 4.25 12.11 9.21
N LEU A 31 2.93 12.03 9.05
CA LEU A 31 1.98 12.07 10.15
C LEU A 31 2.16 10.86 11.10
N ILE A 32 2.35 9.66 10.54
CA ILE A 32 2.59 8.45 11.34
C ILE A 32 3.93 8.55 12.07
N LEU A 33 4.99 9.02 11.40
CA LEU A 33 6.31 9.22 12.03
C LEU A 33 6.24 10.25 13.15
N LEU A 34 5.57 11.38 12.94
CA LEU A 34 5.35 12.38 13.98
C LEU A 34 4.56 11.79 15.14
N GLY A 35 3.51 11.02 14.86
CA GLY A 35 2.76 10.31 15.89
C GLY A 35 3.66 9.39 16.71
N TYR A 36 4.48 8.57 16.06
CA TYR A 36 5.39 7.64 16.73
C TYR A 36 6.46 8.35 17.58
N ILE A 37 7.03 9.44 17.07
CA ILE A 37 8.08 10.19 17.77
C ILE A 37 7.51 11.03 18.92
N LEU A 38 6.37 11.69 18.71
CA LEU A 38 5.81 12.64 19.68
C LEU A 38 5.02 11.95 20.80
N MET A 39 4.39 10.80 20.51
CA MET A 39 3.50 10.11 21.46
C MET A 39 4.18 9.78 22.80
N PRO A 40 5.42 9.24 22.85
CA PRO A 40 6.09 8.98 24.11
C PRO A 40 6.28 10.23 24.98
N TYR A 41 6.53 11.40 24.37
CA TYR A 41 6.65 12.66 25.10
C TYR A 41 5.31 13.13 25.66
N PHE A 42 4.22 12.96 24.91
CA PHE A 42 2.87 13.28 25.40
C PHE A 42 2.41 12.34 26.52
N GLN A 43 2.80 11.07 26.49
CA GLN A 43 2.52 10.11 27.56
C GLN A 43 3.19 10.51 28.88
N GLN A 44 4.40 11.09 28.82
CA GLN A 44 5.13 11.54 30.02
C GLN A 44 4.49 12.74 30.73
N LEU A 45 3.77 13.59 29.99
CA LEU A 45 3.12 14.78 30.57
C LEU A 45 1.95 14.42 31.50
N ASN A 46 1.38 13.21 31.37
CA ASN A 46 0.28 12.67 32.17
C ASN A 46 -0.85 13.69 32.48
N ILE A 47 -1.16 14.55 31.51
CA ILE A 47 -2.21 15.57 31.66
C ILE A 47 -3.56 14.86 31.55
N MET A 48 -4.28 14.82 32.66
CA MET A 48 -5.62 14.26 32.73
C MET A 48 -6.67 15.32 32.42
N ILE A 49 -7.69 14.95 31.67
CA ILE A 49 -8.84 15.83 31.42
C ILE A 49 -9.81 15.69 32.61
N PRO A 50 -10.04 16.76 33.40
CA PRO A 50 -10.75 16.67 34.68
C PRO A 50 -12.20 16.15 34.57
N ILE A 51 -12.86 16.37 33.44
CA ILE A 51 -14.29 16.07 33.25
C ILE A 51 -14.53 14.58 32.95
N ILE A 52 -13.65 13.96 32.17
CA ILE A 52 -13.80 12.60 31.63
C ILE A 52 -12.79 11.61 32.22
N ASN A 53 -11.92 12.07 33.12
CA ASN A 53 -10.87 11.28 33.78
C ASN A 53 -10.04 10.44 32.79
N MET A 54 -9.79 10.99 31.60
CA MET A 54 -9.05 10.34 30.53
C MET A 54 -7.77 11.11 30.24
N PRO A 55 -6.64 10.44 29.98
CA PRO A 55 -5.42 11.11 29.56
C PRO A 55 -5.63 11.88 28.25
N LEU A 56 -5.14 13.13 28.17
CA LEU A 56 -5.23 13.94 26.96
C LEU A 56 -4.60 13.25 25.74
N VAL A 57 -3.56 12.45 26.00
CA VAL A 57 -2.86 11.65 25.00
C VAL A 57 -3.76 10.62 24.31
N THR A 58 -4.76 10.08 25.00
CA THR A 58 -5.74 9.13 24.42
C THR A 58 -6.62 9.83 23.39
N LEU A 59 -7.15 11.03 23.67
CA LEU A 59 -7.93 11.81 22.70
C LEU A 59 -7.10 12.25 21.49
N GLY A 60 -5.86 12.69 21.71
CA GLY A 60 -4.93 13.05 20.64
C GLY A 60 -4.68 11.86 19.70
N SER A 61 -4.50 10.67 20.27
CA SER A 61 -4.28 9.45 19.51
C SER A 61 -5.50 9.07 18.65
N VAL A 62 -6.72 9.10 19.21
CA VAL A 62 -7.95 8.80 18.47
C VAL A 62 -8.14 9.77 17.30
N THR A 63 -7.80 11.04 17.51
CA THR A 63 -7.87 12.07 16.44
C THR A 63 -6.88 11.77 15.32
N ILE A 64 -5.63 11.44 15.67
CA ILE A 64 -4.60 11.05 14.70
C ILE A 64 -5.06 9.80 13.92
N LEU A 65 -5.61 8.79 14.59
CA LEU A 65 -6.15 7.59 13.96
C LEU A 65 -7.23 7.93 12.92
N ALA A 66 -8.18 8.81 13.28
CA ALA A 66 -9.25 9.22 12.39
C ALA A 66 -8.70 9.93 11.14
N VAL A 67 -7.75 10.85 11.30
CA VAL A 67 -7.09 11.55 10.18
C VAL A 67 -6.33 10.57 9.29
N VAL A 68 -5.56 9.66 9.88
CA VAL A 68 -4.84 8.61 9.14
C VAL A 68 -5.82 7.75 8.36
N GLY A 69 -6.91 7.27 8.97
CA GLY A 69 -7.93 6.46 8.31
C GLY A 69 -8.54 7.16 7.09
N ILE A 70 -8.88 8.44 7.23
CA ILE A 70 -9.41 9.26 6.12
C ILE A 70 -8.38 9.42 5.00
N LEU A 71 -7.12 9.71 5.33
CA LEU A 71 -6.06 9.86 4.33
C LEU A 71 -5.79 8.55 3.59
N LEU A 72 -5.77 7.43 4.33
CA LEU A 72 -5.52 6.10 3.81
C LEU A 72 -6.65 5.68 2.86
N TYR A 73 -7.91 5.85 3.26
CA TYR A 73 -9.07 5.64 2.38
C TYR A 73 -8.96 6.47 1.09
N ARG A 74 -8.55 7.74 1.21
CA ARG A 74 -8.42 8.64 0.06
C ARG A 74 -7.29 8.23 -0.89
N ILE A 75 -6.15 7.76 -0.37
CA ILE A 75 -5.04 7.24 -1.17
C ILE A 75 -5.45 5.95 -1.88
N LEU A 76 -6.12 5.04 -1.18
CA LEU A 76 -6.64 3.81 -1.76
C LEU A 76 -7.61 4.10 -2.90
N ALA A 77 -8.60 4.96 -2.66
CA ALA A 77 -9.58 5.36 -3.68
C ALA A 77 -8.91 6.01 -4.90
N ASP A 78 -7.96 6.94 -4.70
CA ASP A 78 -7.25 7.58 -5.80
C ASP A 78 -6.38 6.58 -6.60
N THR A 79 -5.80 5.59 -5.93
CA THR A 79 -4.95 4.57 -6.58
C THR A 79 -5.78 3.53 -7.33
N LEU A 80 -6.94 3.16 -6.79
CA LEU A 80 -7.95 2.34 -7.48
C LEU A 80 -8.39 3.00 -8.80
N LEU A 81 -8.56 4.32 -8.80
CA LEU A 81 -8.91 5.07 -10.01
C LEU A 81 -7.74 5.16 -11.02
N LEU A 82 -6.50 4.89 -10.61
CA LEU A 82 -5.34 4.82 -11.50
C LEU A 82 -5.15 3.45 -12.17
N LEU A 83 -5.74 2.37 -11.63
CA LEU A 83 -5.64 1.04 -12.24
C LEU A 83 -6.19 0.99 -13.67
N ASN A 84 -7.25 1.75 -13.96
CA ASN A 84 -7.83 1.82 -15.30
C ASN A 84 -6.87 2.41 -16.34
N PRO A 85 -6.34 3.63 -16.18
CA PRO A 85 -5.37 4.19 -17.14
C PRO A 85 -4.04 3.42 -17.17
N ILE A 86 -3.56 2.87 -16.05
CA ILE A 86 -2.34 2.04 -16.02
C ILE A 86 -2.54 0.77 -16.86
N SER A 87 -3.68 0.09 -16.72
CA SER A 87 -3.97 -1.11 -17.51
C SER A 87 -4.08 -0.82 -19.02
N LYS A 88 -4.45 0.39 -19.42
CA LYS A 88 -4.39 0.83 -20.82
C LYS A 88 -2.95 1.08 -21.27
N ALA A 89 -2.14 1.76 -20.46
CA ALA A 89 -0.73 2.03 -20.76
C ALA A 89 0.09 0.73 -20.90
N ILE A 90 -0.12 -0.24 -20.01
CA ILE A 90 0.52 -1.56 -20.07
C ILE A 90 0.15 -2.28 -21.37
N ARG A 91 -1.11 -2.20 -21.80
CA ARG A 91 -1.57 -2.81 -23.06
C ARG A 91 -0.94 -2.18 -24.30
N VAL A 92 -0.61 -0.89 -24.23
CA VAL A 92 0.08 -0.16 -25.32
C VAL A 92 1.57 -0.50 -25.36
N ILE A 93 2.24 -0.55 -24.20
CA ILE A 93 3.66 -0.89 -24.10
C ILE A 93 3.89 -2.36 -24.45
N PHE A 94 3.04 -3.25 -23.94
CA PHE A 94 3.08 -4.69 -24.19
C PHE A 94 1.98 -5.09 -25.18
N ARG A 95 2.13 -4.62 -26.43
CA ARG A 95 1.21 -4.85 -27.57
C ARG A 95 0.91 -6.34 -27.87
N LYS A 96 1.59 -7.28 -27.21
CA LYS A 96 1.50 -8.74 -27.40
C LYS A 96 0.86 -9.53 -26.24
N MET A 97 0.52 -8.92 -25.09
CA MET A 97 -0.01 -9.70 -23.96
C MET A 97 -1.50 -10.06 -24.12
N THR A 98 -1.79 -11.36 -24.04
CA THR A 98 -3.13 -11.97 -24.00
C THR A 98 -3.96 -11.42 -22.83
N MET A 99 -5.29 -11.39 -22.97
CA MET A 99 -6.20 -10.80 -21.98
C MET A 99 -5.99 -11.31 -20.54
N ASP A 100 -5.50 -12.54 -20.37
CA ASP A 100 -5.24 -13.18 -19.07
C ASP A 100 -4.13 -12.51 -18.26
N HIS A 101 -3.07 -12.01 -18.91
CA HIS A 101 -1.95 -11.37 -18.21
C HIS A 101 -2.32 -10.00 -17.65
N VAL A 102 -3.22 -9.25 -18.31
CA VAL A 102 -3.69 -7.95 -17.81
C VAL A 102 -4.49 -8.13 -16.52
N THR A 103 -5.25 -9.21 -16.41
CA THR A 103 -5.97 -9.60 -15.18
C THR A 103 -5.02 -10.04 -14.07
N LEU A 104 -3.97 -10.81 -14.39
CA LEU A 104 -2.92 -11.18 -13.43
C LEU A 104 -2.18 -9.96 -12.87
N VAL A 105 -1.76 -9.04 -13.73
CA VAL A 105 -1.08 -7.80 -13.31
C VAL A 105 -2.01 -6.92 -12.47
N LYS A 106 -3.29 -6.78 -12.84
CA LYS A 106 -4.26 -6.08 -12.00
C LYS A 106 -4.36 -6.72 -10.64
N ARG A 107 -4.49 -8.05 -10.56
CA ARG A 107 -4.57 -8.79 -9.30
C ARG A 107 -3.34 -8.56 -8.44
N ALA A 108 -2.13 -8.67 -9.00
CA ALA A 108 -0.90 -8.39 -8.28
C ALA A 108 -0.84 -6.96 -7.72
N ILE A 109 -1.31 -5.96 -8.49
CA ILE A 109 -1.41 -4.57 -8.00
C ILE A 109 -2.42 -4.45 -6.84
N TYR A 110 -3.56 -5.14 -6.90
CA TYR A 110 -4.52 -5.16 -5.78
C TYR A 110 -3.91 -5.78 -4.53
N ASP A 111 -3.19 -6.90 -4.67
CA ASP A 111 -2.55 -7.58 -3.54
C ASP A 111 -1.46 -6.71 -2.90
N ILE A 112 -0.66 -6.03 -3.71
CA ILE A 112 0.35 -5.06 -3.23
C ILE A 112 -0.33 -3.86 -2.53
N LEU A 113 -1.40 -3.31 -3.10
CA LEU A 113 -2.12 -2.19 -2.49
C LEU A 113 -2.75 -2.58 -1.16
N PHE A 114 -3.32 -3.79 -1.09
CA PHE A 114 -3.86 -4.34 0.14
C PHE A 114 -2.76 -4.52 1.19
N LEU A 115 -1.61 -5.07 0.82
CA LEU A 115 -0.46 -5.22 1.71
C LEU A 115 0.03 -3.86 2.25
N ILE A 116 0.19 -2.86 1.39
CA ILE A 116 0.63 -1.52 1.81
C ILE A 116 -0.40 -0.90 2.76
N ALA A 117 -1.69 -0.97 2.40
CA ALA A 117 -2.77 -0.43 3.23
C ALA A 117 -2.83 -1.12 4.60
N LEU A 118 -2.67 -2.44 4.63
CA LEU A 118 -2.62 -3.23 5.84
C LEU A 118 -1.46 -2.78 6.74
N ILE A 119 -0.23 -2.71 6.22
CA ILE A 119 0.96 -2.28 6.96
C ILE A 119 0.78 -0.87 7.53
N ILE A 120 0.29 0.08 6.72
CA ILE A 120 0.07 1.45 7.17
C ILE A 120 -1.00 1.49 8.27
N THR A 121 -2.09 0.75 8.11
CA THR A 121 -3.19 0.70 9.10
C THR A 121 -2.70 0.14 10.42
N LEU A 122 -1.98 -0.99 10.39
CA LEU A 122 -1.36 -1.60 11.57
C LEU A 122 -0.41 -0.64 12.26
N THR A 123 0.47 0.00 11.50
CA THR A 123 1.47 0.94 12.04
C THR A 123 0.80 2.17 12.67
N ALA A 124 -0.28 2.66 12.07
CA ALA A 124 -1.06 3.77 12.60
C ALA A 124 -1.90 3.40 13.84
N LEU A 125 -2.33 2.14 13.94
CA LEU A 125 -3.03 1.61 15.10
C LEU A 125 -2.12 1.48 16.33
N LEU A 126 -0.84 1.12 16.16
CA LEU A 126 0.10 0.92 17.28
C LEU A 126 0.15 2.10 18.28
N PRO A 127 0.42 3.36 17.88
CA PRO A 127 0.50 4.46 18.84
C PRO A 127 -0.84 4.69 19.56
N VAL A 128 -1.94 4.45 18.87
CA VAL A 128 -3.30 4.66 19.39
C VAL A 128 -3.65 3.62 20.42
N VAL A 129 -3.36 2.36 20.12
CA VAL A 129 -3.64 1.27 21.03
C VAL A 129 -2.74 1.34 22.27
N SER A 130 -1.48 1.77 22.11
CA SER A 130 -0.57 2.02 23.25
C SER A 130 -1.07 3.12 24.21
N ALA A 131 -1.98 3.99 23.76
CA ALA A 131 -2.59 5.02 24.60
C ALA A 131 -3.64 4.47 25.58
N PHE A 132 -4.04 3.20 25.44
CA PHE A 132 -5.03 2.57 26.31
C PHE A 132 -4.35 1.72 27.41
N PRO A 133 -4.56 2.03 28.70
CA PRO A 133 -3.75 1.48 29.79
C PRO A 133 -3.91 -0.04 30.07
N VAL A 134 -5.04 -0.65 29.69
CA VAL A 134 -5.29 -2.09 29.95
C VAL A 134 -5.24 -2.92 28.66
N ILE A 135 -5.84 -2.39 27.60
CA ILE A 135 -5.98 -3.08 26.31
C ILE A 135 -4.70 -2.92 25.48
N GLY A 136 -3.96 -1.83 25.68
CA GLY A 136 -2.80 -1.47 24.88
C GLY A 136 -1.70 -2.51 24.85
N ILE A 137 -1.45 -3.20 25.97
CA ILE A 137 -0.36 -4.18 26.09
C ILE A 137 -0.63 -5.40 25.20
N TYR A 138 -1.83 -5.99 25.29
CA TYR A 138 -2.18 -7.18 24.50
C TYR A 138 -2.11 -6.93 22.99
N PHE A 139 -2.58 -5.76 22.58
CA PHE A 139 -2.58 -5.36 21.18
C PHE A 139 -1.19 -4.93 20.70
N ALA A 140 -0.36 -4.30 21.53
CA ALA A 140 1.02 -3.95 21.19
C ALA A 140 1.86 -5.20 20.86
N THR A 141 1.57 -6.34 21.49
CA THR A 141 2.20 -7.63 21.14
C THR A 141 1.46 -8.40 20.06
N GLY A 142 0.13 -8.35 20.03
CA GLY A 142 -0.70 -9.15 19.12
C GLY A 142 -0.75 -8.62 17.69
N LEU A 143 -0.89 -7.30 17.51
CA LEU A 143 -0.98 -6.68 16.18
C LEU A 143 0.26 -6.95 15.31
N PRO A 144 1.51 -6.81 15.82
CA PRO A 144 2.71 -7.13 15.03
C PRO A 144 2.79 -8.61 14.60
N LEU A 145 2.36 -9.54 15.45
CA LEU A 145 2.36 -10.97 15.11
C LEU A 145 1.33 -11.29 14.02
N ILE A 146 0.14 -10.70 14.10
CA ILE A 146 -0.89 -10.82 13.06
C ILE A 146 -0.39 -10.20 11.76
N ALA A 147 0.23 -9.02 11.82
CA ALA A 147 0.84 -8.37 10.67
C ALA A 147 1.84 -9.29 9.97
N LEU A 148 2.75 -9.88 10.75
CA LEU A 148 3.79 -10.77 10.25
C LEU A 148 3.20 -12.03 9.60
N ALA A 149 2.17 -12.63 10.21
CA ALA A 149 1.46 -13.77 9.62
C ALA A 149 0.82 -13.42 8.27
N VAL A 150 0.17 -12.25 8.16
CA VAL A 150 -0.44 -11.82 6.90
C VAL A 150 0.61 -11.48 5.84
N VAL A 151 1.73 -10.84 6.22
CA VAL A 151 2.85 -10.60 5.32
C VAL A 151 3.36 -11.91 4.74
N ILE A 152 3.59 -12.94 5.58
CA ILE A 152 4.03 -14.26 5.12
C ILE A 152 3.04 -14.86 4.11
N LEU A 153 1.72 -14.80 4.39
CA LEU A 153 0.70 -15.32 3.48
C LEU A 153 0.72 -14.62 2.12
N ILE A 154 0.93 -13.30 2.09
CA ILE A 154 0.98 -12.54 0.84
C ILE A 154 2.26 -12.85 0.06
N PHE A 155 3.41 -12.94 0.74
CA PHE A 155 4.66 -13.37 0.11
C PHE A 155 4.55 -14.78 -0.48
N TRP A 156 3.80 -15.67 0.17
CA TRP A 156 3.52 -17.01 -0.36
C TRP A 156 2.72 -16.96 -1.67
N ASP A 157 1.65 -16.15 -1.74
CA ASP A 157 0.85 -16.02 -2.97
C ASP A 157 1.65 -15.35 -4.10
N LEU A 158 2.40 -14.29 -3.79
CA LEU A 158 3.31 -13.64 -4.75
C LEU A 158 4.40 -14.59 -5.25
N GLY A 159 4.98 -15.39 -4.37
CA GLY A 159 6.00 -16.38 -4.70
C GLY A 159 5.47 -17.43 -5.68
N LYS A 160 4.22 -17.86 -5.52
CA LYS A 160 3.58 -18.81 -6.44
C LYS A 160 3.41 -18.23 -7.85
N ILE A 161 3.01 -16.96 -7.95
CA ILE A 161 2.88 -16.26 -9.24
C ILE A 161 4.26 -16.11 -9.90
N LEU A 162 5.26 -15.65 -9.14
CA LEU A 162 6.63 -15.50 -9.62
C LEU A 162 7.22 -16.83 -10.11
N TYR A 163 6.99 -17.93 -9.39
CA TYR A 163 7.45 -19.25 -9.79
C TYR A 163 6.90 -19.64 -11.17
N SER A 164 5.60 -19.44 -11.41
CA SER A 164 4.98 -19.79 -12.70
C SER A 164 5.51 -18.97 -13.89
N GLU A 165 5.91 -17.71 -13.65
CA GLU A 165 6.51 -16.86 -14.68
C GLU A 165 7.97 -17.26 -14.96
N VAL A 166 8.72 -17.60 -13.91
CA VAL A 166 10.11 -18.08 -14.04
C VAL A 166 10.15 -19.43 -14.77
N GLU A 167 9.20 -20.32 -14.50
CA GLU A 167 9.07 -21.62 -15.17
C GLU A 167 8.83 -21.44 -16.68
N GLN A 168 7.90 -20.57 -17.07
CA GLN A 168 7.65 -20.26 -18.49
C GLN A 168 8.89 -19.65 -19.18
N LEU A 169 9.61 -18.76 -18.48
CA LEU A 169 10.86 -18.20 -19.02
C LEU A 169 11.95 -19.27 -19.18
N ALA A 170 12.03 -20.22 -18.26
CA ALA A 170 12.97 -21.32 -18.33
C ALA A 170 12.66 -22.26 -19.51
N GLU A 171 11.38 -22.58 -19.75
CA GLU A 171 10.95 -23.37 -20.91
C GLU A 171 11.30 -22.67 -22.23
N ILE A 172 10.99 -21.37 -22.37
CA ILE A 172 11.30 -20.60 -23.59
C ILE A 172 12.82 -20.55 -23.84
N LEU A 173 13.62 -20.44 -22.79
CA LEU A 173 15.08 -20.44 -22.90
C LEU A 173 15.61 -21.83 -23.27
N ALA A 174 15.05 -22.90 -22.69
CA ALA A 174 15.43 -24.27 -23.01
C ALA A 174 15.12 -24.60 -24.48
N GLU A 175 13.92 -24.26 -24.95
CA GLU A 175 13.48 -24.48 -26.34
C GLU A 175 14.34 -23.69 -27.33
N LYS A 176 14.73 -22.45 -26.99
CA LYS A 176 15.70 -21.67 -27.79
C LYS A 176 17.08 -22.31 -27.83
N LEU A 177 17.57 -22.83 -26.71
CA LEU A 177 18.88 -23.47 -26.65
C LEU A 177 18.90 -24.78 -27.45
N GLU A 178 17.83 -25.56 -27.44
CA GLU A 178 17.68 -26.73 -28.30
C GLU A 178 17.69 -26.34 -29.78
N SER A 179 16.92 -25.31 -30.17
CA SER A 179 16.87 -24.87 -31.57
C SER A 179 18.20 -24.35 -32.14
N ILE A 180 19.10 -23.84 -31.28
CA ILE A 180 20.45 -23.38 -31.67
C ILE A 180 21.43 -24.56 -31.77
N ASN A 181 21.16 -25.66 -31.07
CA ASN A 181 22.04 -26.83 -31.02
C ASN A 181 21.70 -27.87 -32.12
N GLU A 182 20.57 -27.70 -32.81
CA GLU A 182 20.16 -28.51 -33.98
C GLU A 182 20.54 -27.89 -35.35
N GLU A 183 21.08 -26.66 -35.39
CA GLU A 183 21.76 -26.04 -36.57
C GLU A 183 23.28 -26.27 -36.56
#